data_AF-A0A849S4H4-F1
#
_entry.id   AF-A0A849S4H4-F1
#
_cell.length_a   1.000
_cell.length_b   1.000
_cell.length_c   1.000
_cell.angle_alpha   90.00
_cell.angle_beta   90.00
_cell.angle_gamma   90.00
#
_symmetry.space_group_name_H-M   'P 1'
#
loop_
_entity.id
_entity.type
_entity.pdbx_description
1 polymer ?
#
loop_
_entity_poly.entity_id
_entity_poly.type
_entity_poly.pdbx_seq_one_letter_code
_entity_poly.pdbx_strand_id
1 'polypeptide(L)'
;MNPLALLLAKLSPLWQRLDRHSAAWMLATGIALLFADTLLPFIGHGLHVLNEVLESIAVHFLEHVFHLHKRQADLIVFWCSFSAAVYLFWRLGKQLCHLLNNVCLNIQSNWRAYFASLSLKAWLWLGLSLVITGKLLFICASILGLF
;
A
#
# COMPACT_ATOMS: atom_id res chain seq x y z
N MET A 1 20.47 18.10 -30.55
CA MET A 1 19.90 18.42 -29.22
C MET A 1 19.98 17.17 -28.36
N ASN A 2 20.50 17.30 -27.14
CA ASN A 2 20.70 16.14 -26.26
C ASN A 2 19.35 15.70 -25.67
N PRO A 3 18.88 14.46 -25.91
CA PRO A 3 17.57 14.00 -25.43
C PRO A 3 17.41 14.10 -23.91
N LEU A 4 18.51 14.02 -23.15
CA LEU A 4 18.53 14.27 -21.71
C LEU A 4 18.14 15.70 -21.32
N ALA A 5 18.57 16.70 -22.08
CA ALA A 5 18.24 18.10 -21.81
C ALA A 5 16.74 18.38 -22.03
N LEU A 6 16.14 17.71 -23.02
CA LEU A 6 14.71 17.84 -23.29
C LEU A 6 13.86 17.15 -22.21
N LEU A 7 14.34 16.05 -21.66
CA LEU A 7 13.72 15.31 -20.56
C LEU A 7 13.77 16.13 -19.25
N LEU A 8 14.94 16.69 -18.92
CA LEU A 8 15.11 17.55 -17.75
C LEU A 8 14.28 18.83 -17.83
N ALA A 9 14.19 19.44 -19.02
CA ALA A 9 13.34 20.62 -19.23
C ALA A 9 11.84 20.33 -19.06
N LYS A 10 11.39 19.10 -19.35
CA LYS A 10 9.99 18.67 -19.11
C LYS A 10 9.72 18.29 -17.65
N LEU A 11 10.73 17.86 -16.91
CA LEU A 11 10.61 17.47 -15.49
C LEU A 11 10.71 18.66 -14.53
N SER A 12 11.38 19.75 -14.90
CA SER A 12 11.53 20.92 -14.04
C SER A 12 10.21 21.57 -13.56
N PRO A 13 9.14 21.72 -14.38
CA PRO A 13 7.88 22.28 -13.89
C PRO A 13 7.08 21.29 -13.04
N LEU A 14 7.29 19.97 -13.22
CA LEU A 14 6.72 18.94 -12.35
C LEU A 14 7.38 18.99 -10.96
N TRP A 15 8.69 19.22 -10.92
CA TRP A 15 9.45 19.38 -9.68
C TRP A 15 9.06 20.64 -8.91
N GLN A 16 8.80 21.75 -9.62
CA GLN A 16 8.34 23.00 -9.00
C GLN A 16 6.90 22.93 -8.45
N ARG A 17 6.06 22.01 -8.95
CA ARG A 17 4.70 21.78 -8.46
C ARG A 17 4.64 20.81 -7.28
N LEU A 18 5.71 20.09 -7.02
CA LEU A 18 5.80 19.26 -5.82
C LEU A 18 6.08 20.17 -4.62
N ASP A 19 5.05 20.37 -3.79
CA ASP A 19 5.22 21.02 -2.50
C ASP A 19 6.36 20.32 -1.71
N ARG A 20 7.16 21.08 -0.95
CA ARG A 20 8.31 20.53 -0.22
C ARG A 20 7.90 19.38 0.69
N HIS A 21 6.70 19.46 1.26
CA HIS A 21 6.11 18.40 2.06
C HIS A 21 5.81 17.14 1.24
N SER A 22 5.23 17.29 0.06
CA SER A 22 4.94 16.18 -0.86
C SER A 22 6.23 15.49 -1.33
N ALA A 23 7.30 16.25 -1.60
CA ALA A 23 8.60 15.70 -1.96
C ALA A 23 9.23 14.88 -0.82
N ALA A 24 9.16 15.40 0.42
CA ALA A 24 9.63 14.69 1.59
C ALA A 24 8.85 13.38 1.83
N TRP A 25 7.52 13.41 1.69
CA TRP A 25 6.68 12.21 1.81
C TRP A 25 6.96 11.18 0.72
N MET A 26 7.14 11.60 -0.53
CA MET A 26 7.52 10.68 -1.62
C MET A 26 8.88 10.05 -1.38
N LEU A 27 9.87 10.83 -0.93
CA LEU A 27 11.20 10.30 -0.60
C LEU A 27 11.14 9.33 0.58
N ALA A 28 10.43 9.70 1.65
CA ALA A 28 10.23 8.84 2.82
C ALA A 28 9.50 7.53 2.44
N THR A 29 8.49 7.60 1.58
CA THR A 29 7.76 6.42 1.08
C THR A 29 8.65 5.56 0.20
N GLY A 30 9.46 6.17 -0.68
CA GLY A 30 10.42 5.45 -1.52
C GLY A 30 11.48 4.72 -0.69
N ILE A 31 12.04 5.38 0.33
CA ILE A 31 12.97 4.76 1.28
C ILE A 31 12.25 3.64 2.05
N ALA A 32 11.05 3.89 2.57
CA ALA A 32 10.29 2.88 3.31
C ALA A 32 9.97 1.65 2.47
N LEU A 33 9.69 1.81 1.16
CA LEU A 33 9.47 0.70 0.23
C LEU A 33 10.77 -0.04 -0.08
N LEU A 34 11.88 0.67 -0.31
CA LEU A 34 13.18 0.06 -0.60
C LEU A 34 13.74 -0.73 0.59
N PHE A 35 13.47 -0.26 1.80
CA PHE A 35 13.89 -0.92 3.04
C PHE A 35 12.76 -1.71 3.71
N ALA A 36 11.62 -1.91 3.03
CA ALA A 36 10.46 -2.59 3.60
C ALA A 36 10.83 -3.97 4.13
N ASP A 37 11.61 -4.73 3.37
CA ASP A 37 12.06 -6.09 3.72
C ASP A 37 12.92 -6.14 4.98
N THR A 38 13.58 -5.03 5.35
CA THR A 38 14.40 -4.94 6.56
C THR A 38 13.66 -4.28 7.72
N LEU A 39 12.85 -3.26 7.43
CA LEU A 39 12.08 -2.52 8.43
C LEU A 39 10.94 -3.35 9.01
N LEU A 40 10.23 -4.13 8.19
CA LEU A 40 9.11 -4.95 8.66
C LEU A 40 9.54 -5.96 9.73
N PRO A 41 10.61 -6.76 9.52
CA PRO A 41 11.08 -7.70 10.54
C PRO A 41 11.56 -7.00 11.81
N PHE A 42 12.23 -5.86 11.69
CA PHE A 42 12.71 -5.11 12.86
C PHE A 42 11.55 -4.57 13.71
N ILE A 43 10.55 -3.94 13.07
CA ILE A 43 9.34 -3.47 13.74
C ILE A 43 8.59 -4.66 14.34
N GLY A 44 8.45 -5.76 13.59
CA GLY A 44 7.80 -6.98 14.05
C GLY A 44 8.48 -7.55 15.29
N HIS A 45 9.80 -7.62 15.30
CA HIS A 45 10.57 -8.09 16.45
C HIS A 45 10.41 -7.16 17.67
N GLY A 46 10.49 -5.83 17.48
CA GLY A 46 10.27 -4.88 18.56
C GLY A 46 8.88 -4.98 19.17
N LEU A 47 7.85 -5.12 18.33
CA LEU A 47 6.47 -5.32 18.79
C LEU A 47 6.29 -6.66 19.52
N HIS A 48 6.96 -7.72 19.05
CA HIS A 48 6.93 -9.02 19.69
C HIS A 48 7.54 -8.98 21.09
N VAL A 49 8.74 -8.39 21.24
CA VAL A 49 9.39 -8.22 22.55
C VAL A 49 8.53 -7.37 23.49
N LEU A 50 7.94 -6.28 23.00
CA LEU A 50 7.04 -5.45 23.81
C LEU A 50 5.81 -6.25 24.28
N ASN A 51 5.24 -7.09 23.41
CA ASN A 51 4.13 -7.96 23.76
C ASN A 51 4.52 -8.96 24.86
N GLU A 52 5.70 -9.59 24.77
CA GLU A 52 6.21 -10.52 25.79
C GLU A 52 6.37 -9.82 27.15
N VAL A 53 6.89 -8.59 27.17
CA VAL A 53 7.03 -7.81 28.40
C VAL A 53 5.67 -7.52 29.02
N LEU A 54 4.69 -7.10 28.22
CA LEU A 54 3.33 -6.82 28.70
C LEU A 54 2.64 -8.08 29.22
N GLU A 55 2.80 -9.20 28.53
CA GLU A 55 2.29 -10.51 28.94
C GLU A 55 2.89 -10.95 30.28
N SER A 56 4.21 -10.85 30.44
CA SER A 56 4.89 -11.17 31.69
C SER A 56 4.40 -10.32 32.87
N ILE A 57 4.24 -9.01 32.66
CA ILE A 57 3.70 -8.10 33.68
C ILE A 57 2.27 -8.47 34.03
N ALA A 58 1.43 -8.76 33.03
CA ALA A 58 0.02 -9.12 33.24
C ALA A 58 -0.13 -10.44 34.02
N VAL A 59 0.67 -11.45 33.70
CA VAL A 59 0.66 -12.74 34.43
C VAL A 59 1.04 -12.52 35.89
N HIS A 60 2.15 -11.82 36.17
CA HIS A 60 2.56 -11.55 37.56
C HIS A 60 1.54 -10.70 38.32
N PHE A 61 0.91 -9.72 37.68
CA PHE A 61 -0.16 -8.95 38.29
C PHE A 61 -1.34 -9.86 38.68
N LEU A 62 -1.76 -10.76 37.79
CA LEU A 62 -2.87 -11.69 38.05
C LEU A 62 -2.55 -12.69 39.17
N GLU A 63 -1.33 -13.24 39.18
CA GLU A 63 -0.85 -14.13 40.25
C GLU A 63 -0.87 -13.42 41.60
N HIS A 64 -0.36 -12.18 41.67
CA HIS A 64 -0.22 -11.47 42.94
C HIS A 64 -1.56 -10.90 43.46
N VAL A 65 -2.41 -10.37 42.58
CA VAL A 65 -3.65 -9.69 42.97
C VAL A 65 -4.80 -10.66 43.20
N PHE A 66 -4.90 -11.70 42.37
CA PHE A 66 -6.03 -12.64 42.40
C PHE A 66 -5.64 -14.01 42.98
N HIS A 67 -4.38 -14.19 43.40
CA HIS A 67 -3.83 -15.46 43.92
C HIS A 67 -4.08 -16.65 42.98
N LEU A 68 -4.07 -16.39 41.68
CA LEU A 68 -4.28 -17.41 40.66
C LEU A 68 -3.06 -18.31 40.54
N HIS A 69 -3.29 -19.59 40.24
CA HIS A 69 -2.20 -20.47 39.85
C HIS A 69 -1.63 -20.01 38.50
N LYS A 70 -0.31 -20.06 38.32
CA LYS A 70 0.39 -19.63 37.10
C LYS A 70 -0.31 -20.04 35.80
N ARG A 71 -0.63 -21.32 35.68
CA ARG A 71 -1.34 -21.89 34.52
C ARG A 71 -2.70 -21.25 34.21
N GLN A 72 -3.44 -20.79 35.23
CA GLN A 72 -4.71 -20.09 35.04
C GLN A 72 -4.48 -18.66 34.56
N ALA A 73 -3.50 -17.96 35.13
CA ALA A 73 -3.11 -16.61 34.70
C ALA A 73 -2.64 -16.62 33.24
N ASP A 74 -1.76 -17.55 32.86
CA ASP A 74 -1.29 -17.73 31.47
C ASP A 74 -2.47 -17.91 30.50
N LEU A 75 -3.45 -18.74 30.86
CA LEU A 75 -4.61 -19.00 30.01
C LEU A 75 -5.52 -17.77 29.86
N ILE A 76 -5.71 -16.99 30.93
CA ILE A 76 -6.49 -15.74 30.88
C ILE A 76 -5.78 -14.73 29.98
N VAL A 77 -4.47 -14.51 30.19
CA VAL A 77 -3.70 -13.54 29.40
C VAL A 77 -3.68 -13.93 27.93
N PHE A 78 -3.52 -15.23 27.61
CA PHE A 78 -3.61 -15.74 26.25
C PHE A 78 -4.95 -15.42 25.57
N TRP A 79 -6.08 -15.69 26.21
CA TRP A 79 -7.39 -15.42 25.61
C TRP A 79 -7.67 -13.92 25.46
N CYS A 80 -7.19 -13.11 26.41
CA CYS A 80 -7.28 -11.66 26.33
C CYS A 80 -6.43 -11.10 25.17
N SER A 81 -5.17 -11.53 25.05
CA SER A 81 -4.27 -11.09 23.98
C SER A 81 -4.75 -11.56 22.61
N PHE A 82 -5.24 -12.80 22.50
CA PHE A 82 -5.84 -13.33 21.27
C PHE A 82 -7.07 -12.50 20.85
N SER A 83 -7.97 -12.22 21.79
CA SER A 83 -9.18 -11.43 21.50
C SER A 83 -8.84 -10.00 21.08
N ALA A 84 -7.84 -9.40 21.72
CA ALA A 84 -7.32 -8.08 21.33
C ALA A 84 -6.71 -8.11 19.92
N ALA A 85 -5.93 -9.15 19.58
CA ALA A 85 -5.35 -9.32 18.26
C ALA A 85 -6.42 -9.46 17.17
N VAL A 86 -7.44 -10.29 17.39
CA VAL A 86 -8.58 -10.45 16.46
C VAL A 86 -9.32 -9.12 16.24
N TYR A 87 -9.59 -8.38 17.32
CA TYR A 87 -10.24 -7.07 17.25
C TYR A 87 -9.42 -6.05 16.45
N LEU A 88 -8.11 -5.97 16.72
CA LEU A 88 -7.21 -5.06 15.99
C LEU A 88 -7.11 -5.44 14.52
N PHE A 89 -6.99 -6.73 14.21
CA PHE A 89 -6.95 -7.21 12.82
C PHE A 89 -8.22 -6.83 12.06
N TRP A 90 -9.39 -7.03 12.68
CA TRP A 90 -10.67 -6.61 12.10
C TRP A 90 -10.74 -5.10 11.86
N ARG A 91 -10.31 -4.29 12.84
CA ARG A 91 -10.31 -2.83 12.73
C ARG A 91 -9.37 -2.34 11.64
N LEU A 92 -8.15 -2.86 11.58
CA LEU A 92 -7.16 -2.53 10.56
C LEU A 92 -7.65 -2.97 9.17
N GLY A 93 -8.25 -4.14 9.07
CA GLY A 93 -8.87 -4.63 7.83
C GLY A 93 -9.96 -3.67 7.31
N LYS A 94 -10.85 -3.20 8.19
CA LYS A 94 -11.85 -2.19 7.83
C LYS A 94 -11.22 -0.89 7.33
N GLN A 95 -10.21 -0.39 8.04
CA GLN A 95 -9.52 0.85 7.65
C GLN A 95 -8.82 0.69 6.29
N LEU A 96 -8.16 -0.44 6.06
CA LEU A 96 -7.52 -0.76 4.78
C LEU A 96 -8.54 -0.81 3.65
N CYS A 97 -9.69 -1.49 3.84
CA CYS A 97 -10.77 -1.52 2.86
C CYS A 97 -11.29 -0.11 2.53
N HIS A 98 -11.48 0.74 3.55
CA HIS A 98 -11.91 2.13 3.33
C HIS A 98 -10.86 2.94 2.58
N LEU A 99 -9.58 2.81 2.93
CA LEU A 99 -8.48 3.49 2.24
C LEU A 99 -8.39 3.06 0.78
N LEU A 100 -8.46 1.74 0.51
CA LEU A 100 -8.43 1.21 -0.86
C LEU A 100 -9.62 1.69 -1.69
N ASN A 101 -10.82 1.69 -1.12
CA ASN A 101 -12.00 2.23 -1.78
C ASN A 101 -11.85 3.72 -2.10
N ASN A 102 -11.36 4.51 -1.15
CA ASN A 102 -11.14 5.95 -1.36
C ASN A 102 -10.08 6.20 -2.45
N VAL A 103 -8.97 5.46 -2.44
CA VAL A 103 -7.95 5.54 -3.47
C VAL A 103 -8.52 5.15 -4.84
N CYS A 104 -9.29 4.06 -4.91
CA CYS A 104 -9.93 3.61 -6.14
C CYS A 104 -10.89 4.67 -6.70
N LEU A 105 -11.75 5.26 -5.86
CA LEU A 105 -12.66 6.33 -6.25
C LEU A 105 -11.93 7.60 -6.67
N ASN A 106 -10.83 7.96 -6.00
CA ASN A 106 -9.99 9.10 -6.38
C ASN A 106 -9.30 8.87 -7.73
N ILE A 107 -8.75 7.67 -7.94
CA ILE A 107 -8.18 7.30 -9.24
C ILE A 107 -9.28 7.37 -10.29
N GLN A 108 -10.44 6.75 -10.06
CA GLN A 108 -11.53 6.73 -11.03
C GLN A 108 -12.02 8.14 -11.39
N SER A 109 -12.18 9.03 -10.42
CA SER A 109 -12.61 10.41 -10.65
C SER A 109 -11.55 11.23 -11.39
N ASN A 110 -10.28 11.11 -11.01
CA ASN A 110 -9.16 11.75 -11.72
C ASN A 110 -9.05 11.24 -13.17
N TRP A 111 -9.22 9.93 -13.39
CA TRP A 111 -9.24 9.33 -14.72
C TRP A 111 -10.39 9.87 -15.57
N ARG A 112 -11.60 10.00 -15.01
CA ARG A 112 -12.75 10.61 -15.72
C ARG A 112 -12.49 12.07 -16.07
N ALA A 113 -11.93 12.86 -15.15
CA ALA A 113 -11.59 14.25 -15.41
C ALA A 113 -10.52 14.38 -16.52
N TYR A 114 -9.50 13.51 -16.49
CA TYR A 114 -8.47 13.44 -17.53
C TYR A 114 -9.09 13.10 -18.90
N PHE A 115 -9.96 12.08 -18.96
CA PHE A 115 -10.65 11.70 -20.19
C PHE A 115 -11.65 12.74 -20.70
N ALA A 116 -12.31 13.49 -19.80
CA ALA A 116 -13.18 14.60 -20.17
C ALA A 116 -12.39 15.81 -20.71
N SER A 117 -11.15 15.99 -20.24
CA SER A 117 -10.23 17.03 -20.74
C SER A 117 -9.51 16.65 -22.03
N LEU A 118 -9.53 15.37 -22.41
CA LEU A 118 -8.94 14.91 -23.67
C LEU A 118 -9.77 15.46 -24.85
N SER A 119 -9.13 16.26 -25.70
CA SER A 119 -9.75 16.73 -26.94
C SER A 119 -10.25 15.56 -27.81
N LEU A 120 -11.30 15.78 -28.58
CA LEU A 120 -11.91 14.78 -29.48
C LEU A 120 -10.87 14.14 -30.43
N LYS A 121 -9.81 14.88 -30.79
CA LYS A 121 -8.64 14.35 -31.52
C LYS A 121 -7.89 13.27 -30.73
N ALA A 122 -7.65 13.46 -29.43
CA ALA A 122 -6.95 12.49 -28.60
C ALA A 122 -7.77 11.20 -28.41
N TRP A 123 -9.10 11.32 -28.33
CA TRP A 123 -10.01 10.16 -28.36
C TRP A 123 -9.93 9.38 -29.67
N LEU A 124 -9.92 10.08 -30.81
CA LEU A 124 -9.75 9.45 -32.13
C LEU A 124 -8.39 8.76 -32.28
N TRP A 125 -7.32 9.38 -31.79
CA TRP A 125 -5.97 8.78 -31.82
C TRP A 125 -5.85 7.56 -30.90
N LEU A 126 -6.43 7.60 -29.70
CA LEU A 126 -6.49 6.44 -28.81
C LEU A 126 -7.29 5.29 -29.44
N GLY A 127 -8.46 5.58 -30.00
CA GLY A 127 -9.26 4.58 -30.71
C GLY A 127 -8.52 3.95 -31.90
N LEU A 128 -7.86 4.77 -32.72
CA LEU A 128 -7.06 4.28 -33.84
C LEU A 128 -5.90 3.40 -33.36
N SER A 129 -5.20 3.84 -32.30
CA SER A 129 -4.08 3.07 -31.73
C SER A 129 -4.52 1.70 -31.22
N LEU A 130 -5.68 1.61 -30.55
CA LEU A 130 -6.26 0.38 -30.01
C LEU A 130 -6.67 -0.61 -31.11
N VAL A 131 -7.21 -0.11 -32.23
CA VAL A 131 -7.52 -0.95 -33.41
C VAL A 131 -6.24 -1.50 -34.04
N ILE A 132 -5.18 -0.69 -34.10
CA ILE A 132 -3.89 -1.11 -34.66
C ILE A 132 -3.22 -2.14 -33.77
N THR A 133 -3.12 -1.91 -32.45
CA THR A 133 -2.54 -2.91 -31.53
C THR A 133 -3.39 -4.17 -31.45
N GLY A 134 -4.73 -4.07 -31.49
CA GLY A 134 -5.62 -5.22 -31.54
C GLY A 134 -5.40 -6.08 -32.79
N LYS A 135 -5.27 -5.46 -33.98
CA LYS A 135 -4.97 -6.19 -35.23
C LYS A 135 -3.58 -6.82 -35.21
N LEU A 136 -2.57 -6.13 -34.68
CA LEU A 136 -1.22 -6.68 -34.56
C LEU A 136 -1.17 -7.88 -33.61
N LEU A 137 -1.85 -7.80 -32.46
CA LEU A 137 -1.99 -8.93 -31.53
C LEU A 137 -2.69 -10.13 -32.17
N PHE A 138 -3.75 -9.90 -32.95
CA PHE A 138 -4.44 -10.96 -33.68
C PHE A 138 -3.54 -11.63 -34.71
N ILE A 139 -2.80 -10.86 -35.51
CA ILE A 139 -1.83 -11.39 -36.49
C ILE A 139 -0.73 -12.19 -35.79
N CYS A 140 -0.19 -11.69 -34.67
CA CYS A 140 0.80 -12.41 -33.88
C CYS A 140 0.23 -13.73 -33.34
N ALA A 141 -1.00 -13.74 -32.83
CA ALA A 141 -1.65 -14.95 -32.33
C ALA A 141 -1.89 -15.99 -33.44
N SER A 142 -2.24 -15.56 -34.66
CA SER A 142 -2.40 -16.46 -35.82
C SER A 142 -1.06 -17.05 -36.31
N ILE A 143 0.03 -16.29 -36.26
CA ILE A 143 1.38 -16.79 -36.64
C ILE A 143 1.90 -17.81 -35.61
N LEU A 144 1.55 -17.63 -34.34
CA LEU A 144 1.92 -18.53 -33.24
C LEU A 144 1.06 -19.80 -33.13
N GLY A 145 0.06 -19.98 -34.01
CA GLY A 145 -0.79 -21.18 -34.02
C GLY A 145 -1.71 -21.31 -32.81
N LEU A 146 -2.05 -20.20 -32.16
CA LEU A 146 -2.97 -20.15 -31.02
C LEU A 146 -4.45 -20.16 -31.44
N PHE A 147 -4.74 -20.20 -32.74
CA PHE A 147 -6.05 -20.32 -33.36
C PHE A 147 -5.97 -21.19 -34.61
#